data_AF-A0A7K4GQM9-F1
#
_entry.id   AF-A0A7K4GQM9-F1
#
_cell.length_a   1.000
_cell.length_b   1.000
_cell.length_c   1.000
_cell.angle_alpha   90.00
_cell.angle_beta   90.00
_cell.angle_gamma   90.00
#
_symmetry.space_group_name_H-M   'P 1'
#
loop_
_entity.id
_entity.type
_entity.pdbx_description
1 polymer ?
#
loop_
_entity_poly.entity_id
_entity_poly.type
_entity_poly.pdbx_seq_one_letter_code
_entity_poly.pdbx_strand_id
1 'polypeptide(L)'
;MVFSVQQSVNKDSEVTQVKIAHDFQKQILEIPSLIRVINNYYHNKSDVQAKLKPLALKKFKEGLKTIENDKDWLYTLPTALSVLSEDLLHKKDAFRFPDSIILFEAWMNLGFGALYPRLALHYKFPGLLKGEKIRHVFQFTFSTSRGFGFPIYFGPEFYGYILTIGKILEPLFKWSHTICHRANQAIFLVGKRYGIKRHHPGEFESVIISEYENNMFKGTNTLLHGYFTQDPKKLGVYSNLEETLENIVFSYSIGDHAMNIEKEMQKPTINIPLMTHEYIVKNYNVNFNKYLKSLIAIKNLLIKKILRYKKQKKEYINNMKRIERIKFRIGQSKTFSIPRLKLSKRYSKIQEYSLHIKLMERLIEMLWTSPLYSHTIHYAINEETDLQKTSENRFVTNFDNKSIGSIFLLYVTHFEETNGFTFKELEVLNELEKIRDIMGTMWLYFKEKHFNFALKKLSTLSTLSLDNYDYKKIVNEYIDNLIPIFSIYEIFNRSLSESVYPESIPQTKRLGAYIARFLTSRFNPFGVNLMNLFNKLAFYNWSYFILRRKLNRTRFFNTLFKLPIWKHIPHNVVKKILDTEL
;
A
#
# COMPACT_ATOMS: atom_id res chain seq x y z
N MET A 1 15.88 -16.50 38.49
CA MET A 1 15.77 -16.98 37.09
C MET A 1 15.33 -15.82 36.24
N VAL A 2 16.31 -15.18 35.59
CA VAL A 2 16.18 -13.98 34.79
C VAL A 2 16.23 -14.43 33.33
N PHE A 3 15.12 -14.25 32.60
CA PHE A 3 15.12 -14.45 31.15
C PHE A 3 15.63 -13.16 30.50
N SER A 4 16.94 -13.05 30.38
CA SER A 4 17.59 -12.09 29.49
C SER A 4 17.49 -12.60 28.05
N VAL A 5 16.44 -12.23 27.33
CA VAL A 5 16.48 -12.25 25.87
C VAL A 5 17.12 -10.93 25.43
N GLN A 6 18.44 -10.85 25.57
CA GLN A 6 19.24 -10.04 24.68
C GLN A 6 19.16 -10.70 23.30
N GLN A 7 18.26 -10.23 22.44
CA GLN A 7 18.50 -10.35 21.01
C GLN A 7 19.52 -9.27 20.66
N SER A 8 20.78 -9.56 20.95
CA SER A 8 21.87 -8.98 20.19
C SER A 8 21.62 -9.35 18.73
N VAL A 9 21.53 -8.32 17.89
CA VAL A 9 21.71 -8.44 16.45
C VAL A 9 22.99 -9.26 16.25
N ASN A 10 22.83 -10.46 15.71
CA ASN A 10 23.93 -11.35 15.35
C ASN A 10 24.94 -10.55 14.52
N LYS A 11 26.15 -10.37 15.05
CA LYS A 11 27.26 -9.67 14.40
C LYS A 11 27.91 -10.45 13.25
N ASP A 12 27.42 -11.66 12.94
CA ASP A 12 27.99 -12.58 11.93
C ASP A 12 27.17 -12.72 10.65
N SER A 13 26.25 -11.81 10.37
CA SER A 13 25.78 -11.59 8.99
C SER A 13 26.10 -10.15 8.62
N GLU A 14 27.04 -9.94 7.70
CA GLU A 14 27.17 -8.65 7.03
C GLU A 14 25.76 -8.18 6.65
N VAL A 15 25.28 -7.12 7.29
CA VAL A 15 23.97 -6.57 6.98
C VAL A 15 24.10 -6.07 5.56
N THR A 16 23.50 -6.79 4.61
CA THR A 16 23.46 -6.36 3.22
C THR A 16 22.82 -4.98 3.19
N GLN A 17 23.44 -4.04 2.48
CA GLN A 17 22.98 -2.65 2.39
C GLN A 17 22.68 -2.30 0.94
N VAL A 18 21.79 -1.34 0.74
CA VAL A 18 21.56 -0.72 -0.57
C VAL A 18 21.83 0.78 -0.53
N LYS A 19 22.46 1.30 -1.59
CA LYS A 19 22.75 2.72 -1.75
C LYS A 19 21.48 3.46 -2.18
N ILE A 20 21.12 4.50 -1.42
CA ILE A 20 20.05 5.43 -1.78
C ILE A 20 20.64 6.81 -1.99
N ALA A 21 20.59 7.31 -3.23
CA ALA A 21 20.90 8.69 -3.56
C ALA A 21 19.87 9.63 -2.94
N HIS A 22 20.38 10.66 -2.28
CA HIS A 22 19.58 11.68 -1.65
C HIS A 22 20.18 13.07 -1.87
N ASP A 23 19.31 14.06 -2.02
CA ASP A 23 19.69 15.46 -2.13
C ASP A 23 19.46 16.16 -0.78
N PHE A 24 20.48 16.11 0.08
CA PHE A 24 20.44 16.70 1.42
C PHE A 24 20.13 18.21 1.39
N GLN A 25 20.52 18.93 0.33
CA GLN A 25 20.21 20.36 0.22
C GLN A 25 18.72 20.57 0.00
N LYS A 26 18.12 19.79 -0.90
CA LYS A 26 16.70 19.92 -1.18
C LYS A 26 15.81 19.22 -0.13
N GLN A 27 16.36 18.41 0.79
CA GLN A 27 15.66 17.84 1.95
C GLN A 27 14.84 18.88 2.73
N ILE A 28 15.32 20.14 2.80
CA ILE A 28 14.62 21.23 3.47
C ILE A 28 13.19 21.45 2.93
N LEU A 29 12.94 21.09 1.68
CA LEU A 29 11.63 21.17 1.03
C LEU A 29 10.67 20.06 1.47
N GLU A 30 11.20 18.96 2.00
CA GLU A 30 10.43 17.80 2.46
C GLU A 30 9.93 17.99 3.89
N ILE A 31 10.65 18.76 4.70
CA ILE A 31 10.32 19.03 6.09
C ILE A 31 8.95 19.72 6.24
N PRO A 32 8.62 20.79 5.49
CA PRO A 32 7.28 21.36 5.49
C PRO A 32 6.18 20.36 5.13
N SER A 33 6.49 19.38 4.28
CA SER A 33 5.54 18.32 3.90
C SER A 33 5.28 17.37 5.08
N LEU A 34 6.32 16.97 5.82
CA LEU A 34 6.20 16.21 7.06
C LEU A 34 5.39 16.96 8.12
N ILE A 35 5.74 18.23 8.37
CA ILE A 35 5.03 19.08 9.35
C ILE A 35 3.55 19.24 8.96
N ARG A 36 3.25 19.37 7.66
CA ARG A 36 1.88 19.40 7.15
C ARG A 36 1.12 18.12 7.43
N VAL A 37 1.74 16.95 7.24
CA VAL A 37 1.12 15.66 7.57
C VAL A 37 0.80 15.59 9.06
N ILE A 38 1.74 16.01 9.93
CA ILE A 38 1.56 16.06 11.38
C ILE A 38 0.42 17.01 11.77
N ASN A 39 0.41 18.23 11.22
CA ASN A 39 -0.63 19.23 11.48
C ASN A 39 -2.02 18.73 11.04
N ASN A 40 -2.12 18.11 9.87
CA ASN A 40 -3.36 17.52 9.37
C ASN A 40 -3.82 16.35 10.26
N TYR A 41 -2.89 15.53 10.72
CA TYR A 41 -3.18 14.45 11.66
C TYR A 41 -3.79 14.99 12.95
N TYR A 42 -3.13 15.95 13.61
CA TYR A 42 -3.65 16.50 14.87
C TYR A 42 -4.95 17.29 14.69
N HIS A 43 -5.13 17.99 13.57
CA HIS A 43 -6.41 18.58 13.20
C HIS A 43 -7.52 17.51 13.16
N ASN A 44 -7.33 16.44 12.39
CA ASN A 44 -8.31 15.36 12.27
C ASN A 44 -8.56 14.65 13.60
N LYS A 45 -7.50 14.41 14.39
CA LYS A 45 -7.61 13.83 15.74
C LYS A 45 -8.48 14.71 16.63
N SER A 46 -8.27 16.03 16.61
CA SER A 46 -9.09 16.97 17.39
C SER A 46 -10.55 17.00 16.94
N ASP A 47 -10.82 16.95 15.63
CA ASP A 47 -12.17 16.89 15.06
C ASP A 47 -12.92 15.61 15.46
N VAL A 48 -12.23 14.47 15.43
CA VAL A 48 -12.81 13.18 15.83
C VAL A 48 -13.08 13.17 17.33
N GLN A 49 -12.14 13.62 18.15
CA GLN A 49 -12.33 13.75 19.60
C GLN A 49 -13.49 14.69 19.94
N ALA A 50 -13.62 15.82 19.24
CA ALA A 50 -14.74 16.75 19.44
C ALA A 50 -16.11 16.10 19.10
N LYS A 51 -16.16 15.21 18.11
CA LYS A 51 -17.39 14.45 17.76
C LYS A 51 -17.68 13.31 18.73
N LEU A 52 -16.65 12.66 19.27
CA LEU A 52 -16.78 11.54 20.19
C LEU A 52 -17.08 11.98 21.63
N LYS A 53 -16.53 13.12 22.07
CA LYS A 53 -16.73 13.68 23.41
C LYS A 53 -18.20 13.75 23.85
N PRO A 54 -19.15 14.29 23.05
CA PRO A 54 -20.56 14.31 23.45
C PRO A 54 -21.19 12.91 23.50
N LEU A 55 -20.78 11.98 22.62
CA LEU A 55 -21.26 10.59 22.63
C LEU A 55 -20.75 9.83 23.86
N ALA A 56 -19.48 10.03 24.21
CA ALA A 56 -18.85 9.49 25.40
C ALA A 56 -19.50 10.06 26.67
N LEU A 57 -19.73 11.37 26.73
CA LEU A 57 -20.45 11.99 27.84
C LEU A 57 -21.90 11.48 27.96
N LYS A 58 -22.59 11.25 26.84
CA LYS A 58 -23.93 10.67 26.83
C LYS A 58 -23.93 9.24 27.36
N LYS A 59 -23.03 8.38 26.87
CA LYS A 59 -22.88 7.00 27.34
C LYS A 59 -22.42 6.92 28.79
N PHE A 60 -21.56 7.83 29.23
CA PHE A 60 -21.17 7.97 30.64
C PHE A 60 -22.38 8.33 31.51
N LYS A 61 -23.18 9.31 31.09
CA LYS A 61 -24.43 9.66 31.78
C LYS A 61 -25.44 8.50 31.79
N GLU A 62 -25.54 7.74 30.70
CA GLU A 62 -26.40 6.54 30.64
C GLU A 62 -25.88 5.44 31.57
N GLY A 63 -24.56 5.18 31.58
CA GLY A 63 -23.93 4.24 32.52
C GLY A 63 -24.09 4.66 33.98
N LEU A 64 -23.97 5.95 34.28
CA LEU A 64 -24.23 6.50 35.62
C LEU A 64 -25.69 6.29 36.05
N LYS A 65 -26.66 6.43 35.15
CA LYS A 65 -28.07 6.11 35.46
C LYS A 65 -28.29 4.62 35.77
N THR A 66 -27.54 3.73 35.13
CA THR A 66 -27.56 2.30 35.46
C THR A 66 -26.90 2.04 36.83
N ILE A 67 -25.82 2.75 37.15
CA ILE A 67 -25.11 2.69 38.45
C ILE A 67 -25.99 3.20 39.61
N GLU A 68 -26.78 4.26 39.38
CA GLU A 68 -27.74 4.78 40.37
C GLU A 68 -28.77 3.73 40.79
N ASN A 69 -29.08 2.75 39.92
CA ASN A 69 -30.02 1.68 40.22
C ASN A 69 -29.39 0.51 40.99
N ASP A 70 -28.10 0.20 40.80
CA ASP A 70 -27.43 -0.99 41.38
C ASP A 70 -26.70 -0.73 42.72
N LYS A 71 -26.58 0.52 43.16
CA LYS A 71 -25.98 0.95 44.46
C LYS A 71 -24.56 0.44 44.80
N ASP A 72 -23.89 -0.30 43.93
CA ASP A 72 -22.49 -0.71 44.12
C ASP A 72 -21.55 0.12 43.21
N TRP A 73 -21.09 1.23 43.78
CA TRP A 73 -20.37 2.30 43.10
C TRP A 73 -18.88 1.98 42.93
N LEU A 74 -18.33 1.10 43.78
CA LEU A 74 -16.90 0.79 43.83
C LEU A 74 -16.43 -0.05 42.63
N TYR A 75 -17.27 -0.98 42.16
CA TYR A 75 -16.97 -1.87 41.03
C TYR A 75 -17.51 -1.37 39.69
N THR A 76 -18.62 -0.64 39.71
CA THR A 76 -19.33 -0.29 38.48
C THR A 76 -18.77 0.97 37.82
N LEU A 77 -18.21 1.92 38.59
CA LEU A 77 -17.59 3.13 38.05
C LEU A 77 -16.30 2.86 37.24
N PRO A 78 -15.35 2.03 37.71
CA PRO A 78 -14.18 1.66 36.91
C PRO A 78 -14.56 0.91 35.62
N THR A 79 -15.60 0.07 35.68
CA THR A 79 -16.11 -0.70 34.54
C THR A 79 -16.80 0.20 33.50
N ALA A 80 -17.58 1.20 33.94
CA ALA A 80 -18.16 2.19 33.04
C ALA A 80 -17.08 3.05 32.35
N LEU A 81 -16.03 3.41 33.09
CA LEU A 81 -14.86 4.13 32.56
C LEU A 81 -14.05 3.28 31.57
N SER A 82 -13.86 1.99 31.85
CA SER A 82 -13.15 1.07 30.94
C SER A 82 -13.92 0.86 29.64
N VAL A 83 -15.23 0.61 29.72
CA VAL A 83 -16.13 0.46 28.55
C VAL A 83 -16.16 1.73 27.70
N LEU A 84 -16.12 2.92 28.32
CA LEU A 84 -15.99 4.19 27.60
C LEU A 84 -14.66 4.33 26.89
N SER A 85 -13.57 3.93 27.56
CA SER A 85 -12.24 3.95 26.95
C SER A 85 -12.16 2.98 25.76
N GLU A 86 -12.74 1.79 25.89
CA GLU A 86 -12.79 0.78 24.83
C GLU A 86 -13.66 1.24 23.66
N ASP A 87 -14.86 1.79 23.88
CA ASP A 87 -15.71 2.31 22.80
C ASP A 87 -15.08 3.55 22.11
N LEU A 88 -14.33 4.39 22.84
CA LEU A 88 -13.57 5.53 22.28
C LEU A 88 -12.36 5.09 21.44
N LEU A 89 -11.69 4.01 21.85
CA LEU A 89 -10.55 3.42 21.14
C LEU A 89 -11.00 2.57 19.94
N HIS A 90 -12.13 1.85 20.05
CA HIS A 90 -12.56 0.88 19.03
C HIS A 90 -13.56 1.43 17.99
N LYS A 91 -14.39 2.45 18.29
CA LYS A 91 -15.41 2.94 17.34
C LYS A 91 -15.06 4.28 16.71
N LYS A 92 -14.78 4.21 15.40
CA LYS A 92 -14.55 5.28 14.41
C LYS A 92 -13.16 5.89 14.36
N ASP A 93 -12.14 5.04 14.41
CA ASP A 93 -10.89 5.43 13.77
C ASP A 93 -11.05 5.32 12.24
N ALA A 94 -11.03 6.46 11.55
CA ALA A 94 -11.10 6.52 10.08
C ALA A 94 -9.85 5.91 9.42
N PHE A 95 -8.83 5.59 10.22
CA PHE A 95 -7.55 5.08 9.80
C PHE A 95 -7.43 3.57 10.10
N ARG A 96 -8.15 2.72 9.35
CA ARG A 96 -8.01 1.27 9.51
C ARG A 96 -6.86 0.72 8.66
N PHE A 97 -5.69 0.66 9.27
CA PHE A 97 -4.88 -0.54 9.42
C PHE A 97 -4.39 -0.53 10.89
N PRO A 98 -4.48 -1.64 11.64
CA PRO A 98 -4.83 -1.63 13.06
C PRO A 98 -3.83 -0.78 13.84
N ASP A 99 -4.35 0.22 14.53
CA ASP A 99 -3.58 1.17 15.35
C ASP A 99 -2.67 2.13 14.58
N SER A 100 -3.08 2.54 13.37
CA SER A 100 -2.42 3.59 12.58
C SER A 100 -2.11 4.88 13.35
N ILE A 101 -2.90 5.25 14.36
CA ILE A 101 -2.64 6.38 15.27
C ILE A 101 -1.38 6.12 16.09
N ILE A 102 -1.29 4.96 16.75
CA ILE A 102 -0.17 4.61 17.62
C ILE A 102 1.08 4.40 16.78
N LEU A 103 0.95 3.74 15.62
CA LEU A 103 2.05 3.57 14.67
C LEU A 103 2.55 4.90 14.13
N PHE A 104 1.64 5.81 13.75
CA PHE A 104 1.98 7.16 13.30
C PHE A 104 2.69 7.95 14.41
N GLU A 105 2.15 7.96 15.62
CA GLU A 105 2.75 8.65 16.77
C GLU A 105 4.10 8.06 17.15
N ALA A 106 4.26 6.74 17.12
CA ALA A 106 5.54 6.08 17.29
C ALA A 106 6.53 6.58 16.24
N TRP A 107 6.16 6.57 14.96
CA TRP A 107 7.01 7.06 13.88
C TRP A 107 7.32 8.55 13.94
N MET A 108 6.49 9.37 14.56
CA MET A 108 6.80 10.80 14.75
C MET A 108 7.96 11.01 15.72
N ASN A 109 8.27 10.03 16.59
CA ASN A 109 9.46 10.08 17.44
C ASN A 109 10.77 9.94 16.65
N LEU A 110 10.71 9.53 15.39
CA LEU A 110 11.86 9.50 14.48
C LEU A 110 12.29 10.90 14.05
N GLY A 111 11.46 11.93 14.27
CA GLY A 111 11.73 13.30 13.85
C GLY A 111 12.01 13.37 12.34
N PHE A 112 13.10 14.04 11.95
CA PHE A 112 13.51 14.13 10.55
C PHE A 112 14.00 12.79 9.95
N GLY A 113 14.32 11.80 10.77
CA GLY A 113 14.63 10.44 10.32
C GLY A 113 13.47 9.78 9.57
N ALA A 114 12.22 10.22 9.83
CA ALA A 114 11.03 9.73 9.14
C ALA A 114 10.96 10.12 7.66
N LEU A 115 11.83 11.03 7.21
CA LEU A 115 11.92 11.46 5.81
C LEU A 115 12.64 10.43 4.93
N TYR A 116 13.42 9.53 5.53
CA TYR A 116 14.25 8.58 4.80
C TYR A 116 13.62 7.18 4.77
N PRO A 117 13.86 6.40 3.70
CA PRO A 117 13.67 4.96 3.76
C PRO A 117 14.47 4.39 4.93
N ARG A 118 13.84 3.60 5.80
CA ARG A 118 14.53 2.99 6.95
C ARG A 118 15.06 1.60 6.66
N LEU A 119 14.41 0.89 5.75
CA LEU A 119 14.82 -0.42 5.28
C LEU A 119 14.32 -0.68 3.87
N ALA A 120 14.99 -1.61 3.20
CA ALA A 120 14.55 -2.22 1.96
C ALA A 120 14.28 -3.70 2.20
N LEU A 121 13.17 -4.21 1.67
CA LEU A 121 12.88 -5.64 1.61
C LEU A 121 13.09 -6.12 0.19
N HIS A 122 13.82 -7.22 0.05
CA HIS A 122 14.02 -7.90 -1.21
C HIS A 122 13.21 -9.18 -1.28
N TYR A 123 12.31 -9.24 -2.25
CA TYR A 123 11.57 -10.44 -2.60
C TYR A 123 12.07 -11.00 -3.93
N LYS A 124 12.24 -12.32 -3.99
CA LYS A 124 12.51 -13.05 -5.22
C LYS A 124 11.21 -13.65 -5.76
N PHE A 125 10.97 -13.49 -7.05
CA PHE A 125 9.79 -14.00 -7.74
C PHE A 125 10.17 -14.67 -9.07
N PRO A 126 9.39 -15.65 -9.56
CA PRO A 126 9.61 -16.24 -10.87
C PRO A 126 9.48 -15.20 -11.99
N GLY A 127 10.32 -15.30 -13.02
CA GLY A 127 10.15 -14.54 -14.26
C GLY A 127 8.84 -14.91 -14.97
N LEU A 128 8.17 -13.92 -15.56
CA LEU A 128 6.91 -14.12 -16.31
C LEU A 128 7.06 -13.77 -17.79
N LEU A 129 7.97 -12.85 -18.12
CA LEU A 129 8.23 -12.41 -19.49
C LEU A 129 9.17 -13.37 -20.22
N LYS A 130 9.09 -13.40 -21.55
CA LYS A 130 9.97 -14.24 -22.37
C LYS A 130 11.44 -13.88 -22.11
N GLY A 131 12.25 -14.88 -21.74
CA GLY A 131 13.67 -14.72 -21.42
C GLY A 131 13.95 -14.12 -20.03
N GLU A 132 12.93 -13.80 -19.23
CA GLU A 132 13.08 -13.35 -17.84
C GLU A 132 13.28 -14.57 -16.94
N LYS A 133 14.39 -14.63 -16.22
CA LYS A 133 14.72 -15.73 -15.30
C LYS A 133 14.11 -15.50 -13.92
N ILE A 134 14.47 -14.38 -13.31
CA ILE A 134 14.11 -14.03 -11.93
C ILE A 134 13.71 -12.56 -11.88
N ARG A 135 12.66 -12.28 -11.10
CA ARG A 135 12.21 -10.93 -10.79
C ARG A 135 12.51 -10.60 -9.33
N HIS A 136 13.30 -9.56 -9.11
CA HIS A 136 13.68 -9.06 -7.80
C HIS A 136 12.87 -7.80 -7.50
N VAL A 137 12.03 -7.85 -6.48
CA VAL A 137 11.25 -6.70 -6.02
C VAL A 137 11.90 -6.14 -4.78
N PHE A 138 12.31 -4.87 -4.85
CA PHE A 138 12.81 -4.10 -3.72
C PHE A 138 11.69 -3.19 -3.24
N GLN A 139 11.24 -3.38 -2.00
CA GLN A 139 10.22 -2.55 -1.36
C GLN A 139 10.88 -1.68 -0.30
N PHE A 140 10.80 -0.37 -0.47
CA PHE A 140 11.32 0.63 0.44
C PHE A 140 10.20 1.11 1.36
N THR A 141 10.43 1.07 2.67
CA THR A 141 9.45 1.51 3.65
C THR A 141 9.83 2.88 4.20
N PHE A 142 8.94 3.85 4.00
CA PHE A 142 9.04 5.19 4.54
C PHE A 142 8.20 5.30 5.81
N SER A 143 8.72 5.95 6.84
CA SER A 143 7.99 6.19 8.09
C SER A 143 6.93 7.27 8.00
N THR A 144 6.83 7.98 6.87
CA THR A 144 5.67 8.84 6.61
C THR A 144 5.26 8.74 5.18
N SER A 145 3.94 8.76 5.00
CA SER A 145 3.35 9.00 3.70
C SER A 145 3.26 10.51 3.48
N ARG A 146 3.84 11.05 2.40
CA ARG A 146 3.72 12.49 2.13
C ARG A 146 2.88 12.72 0.89
N GLY A 147 1.69 13.29 1.09
CA GLY A 147 0.88 13.79 -0.01
C GLY A 147 1.65 14.83 -0.83
N PHE A 148 1.37 14.91 -2.14
CA PHE A 148 2.00 15.80 -3.13
C PHE A 148 2.72 16.99 -2.49
N GLY A 149 4.04 16.91 -2.47
CA GLY A 149 4.91 17.88 -1.83
C GLY A 149 4.90 19.18 -2.59
N PHE A 150 4.08 20.13 -2.14
CA PHE A 150 4.22 21.53 -2.50
C PHE A 150 4.88 22.20 -1.29
N PRO A 151 6.15 22.63 -1.37
CA PRO A 151 6.74 23.45 -0.33
C PRO A 151 5.88 24.70 -0.13
N ILE A 152 5.76 25.15 1.11
CA ILE A 152 4.92 26.32 1.41
C ILE A 152 5.57 27.54 0.76
N TYR A 153 4.82 28.16 -0.16
CA TYR A 153 5.17 29.43 -0.76
C TYR A 153 4.60 30.55 0.10
N PHE A 154 5.46 31.46 0.54
CA PHE A 154 5.05 32.74 1.08
C PHE A 154 5.24 33.83 0.02
N GLY A 155 4.45 34.90 0.10
CA GLY A 155 4.64 36.07 -0.77
C GLY A 155 6.04 36.69 -0.58
N PRO A 156 6.57 37.43 -1.57
CA PRO A 156 7.88 38.09 -1.47
C PRO A 156 8.04 38.95 -0.20
N GLU A 157 6.94 39.52 0.31
CA GLU A 157 6.88 40.33 1.53
C GLU A 157 7.35 39.55 2.76
N PHE A 158 7.00 38.26 2.85
CA PHE A 158 7.40 37.39 3.97
C PHE A 158 8.92 37.21 4.01
N TYR A 159 9.56 37.10 2.85
CA TYR A 159 11.01 36.96 2.72
C TYR A 159 11.72 38.33 2.72
N GLY A 160 10.94 39.42 2.68
CA GLY A 160 11.37 40.81 2.77
C GLY A 160 12.10 41.35 1.54
N TYR A 161 11.96 40.72 0.37
CA TYR A 161 12.59 41.19 -0.87
C TYR A 161 11.52 41.54 -1.91
N ILE A 162 11.72 42.66 -2.60
CA ILE A 162 10.80 43.16 -3.62
C ILE A 162 11.20 42.53 -4.95
N LEU A 163 10.40 41.57 -5.41
CA LEU A 163 10.62 40.87 -6.66
C LEU A 163 10.18 41.79 -7.81
N THR A 164 11.12 42.32 -8.60
CA THR A 164 10.85 43.30 -9.68
C THR A 164 9.90 42.76 -10.74
N ILE A 165 9.91 41.44 -10.97
CA ILE A 165 9.03 40.71 -11.91
C ILE A 165 7.92 39.96 -11.13
N GLY A 166 7.85 40.15 -9.80
CA GLY A 166 6.94 39.46 -8.89
C GLY A 166 5.48 39.60 -9.28
N LYS A 167 5.06 40.81 -9.66
CA LYS A 167 3.68 41.08 -10.11
C LYS A 167 3.27 40.27 -11.34
N ILE A 168 4.21 39.91 -12.22
CA ILE A 168 3.94 39.11 -13.43
C ILE A 168 3.86 37.62 -13.09
N LEU A 169 4.68 37.14 -12.14
CA LEU A 169 4.72 35.74 -11.73
C LEU A 169 3.71 35.40 -10.62
N GLU A 170 3.23 36.38 -9.86
CA GLU A 170 2.28 36.22 -8.76
C GLU A 170 0.94 35.60 -9.19
N PRO A 171 0.32 35.98 -10.34
CA PRO A 171 -0.85 35.27 -10.86
C PRO A 171 -0.56 33.79 -11.13
N LEU A 172 0.63 33.47 -11.64
CA LEU A 172 1.05 32.10 -11.93
C LEU A 172 1.25 31.29 -10.64
N PHE A 173 1.80 31.90 -9.59
CA PHE A 173 1.92 31.28 -8.26
C PHE A 173 0.57 31.09 -7.57
N LYS A 174 -0.30 32.11 -7.60
CA LYS A 174 -1.67 32.00 -7.10
C LYS A 174 -2.44 30.91 -7.85
N TRP A 175 -2.30 30.85 -9.16
CA TRP A 175 -2.93 29.84 -10.00
C TRP A 175 -2.42 28.43 -9.70
N SER A 176 -1.09 28.24 -9.65
CA SER A 176 -0.47 26.96 -9.30
C SER A 176 -0.87 26.49 -7.91
N HIS A 177 -0.76 27.36 -6.89
CA HIS A 177 -1.23 27.05 -5.54
C HIS A 177 -2.71 26.71 -5.53
N THR A 178 -3.55 27.47 -6.24
CA THR A 178 -5.00 27.23 -6.33
C THR A 178 -5.31 25.91 -7.01
N ILE A 179 -4.63 25.54 -8.09
CA ILE A 179 -4.83 24.25 -8.78
C ILE A 179 -4.40 23.11 -7.89
N CYS A 180 -3.22 23.20 -7.28
CA CYS A 180 -2.71 22.14 -6.40
C CYS A 180 -3.59 21.99 -5.16
N HIS A 181 -4.06 23.10 -4.60
CA HIS A 181 -5.00 23.13 -3.49
C HIS A 181 -6.38 22.57 -3.90
N ARG A 182 -6.92 22.97 -5.06
CA ARG A 182 -8.19 22.45 -5.59
C ARG A 182 -8.10 20.99 -5.98
N ALA A 183 -6.98 20.53 -6.52
CA ALA A 183 -6.71 19.12 -6.78
C ALA A 183 -6.69 18.33 -5.46
N ASN A 184 -6.01 18.84 -4.43
CA ASN A 184 -6.01 18.20 -3.12
C ASN A 184 -7.41 18.21 -2.47
N GLN A 185 -8.18 19.30 -2.59
CA GLN A 185 -9.57 19.37 -2.16
C GLN A 185 -10.47 18.41 -2.94
N ALA A 186 -10.31 18.29 -4.25
CA ALA A 186 -11.05 17.35 -5.08
C ALA A 186 -10.73 15.91 -4.69
N ILE A 187 -9.45 15.55 -4.52
CA ILE A 187 -9.04 14.25 -4.00
C ILE A 187 -9.61 14.01 -2.59
N PHE A 188 -9.71 15.05 -1.75
CA PHE A 188 -10.29 14.94 -0.40
C PHE A 188 -11.81 14.74 -0.44
N LEU A 189 -12.52 15.48 -1.29
CA LEU A 189 -13.97 15.38 -1.45
C LEU A 189 -14.37 14.05 -2.10
N VAL A 190 -13.65 13.64 -3.14
CA VAL A 190 -13.80 12.31 -3.76
C VAL A 190 -13.46 11.24 -2.73
N GLY A 191 -12.33 11.37 -2.02
CA GLY A 191 -11.94 10.41 -0.99
C GLY A 191 -12.99 10.26 0.12
N LYS A 192 -13.54 11.37 0.61
CA LYS A 192 -14.62 11.38 1.60
C LYS A 192 -15.91 10.76 1.06
N ARG A 193 -16.26 11.01 -0.22
CA ARG A 193 -17.47 10.46 -0.87
C ARG A 193 -17.38 8.94 -1.06
N TYR A 194 -16.20 8.42 -1.36
CA TYR A 194 -15.98 6.99 -1.62
C TYR A 194 -15.44 6.23 -0.41
N GLY A 195 -15.36 6.87 0.77
CA GLY A 195 -14.79 6.25 1.97
C GLY A 195 -13.34 5.83 1.79
N ILE A 196 -12.61 6.48 0.88
CA ILE A 196 -11.18 6.21 0.63
C ILE A 196 -10.43 6.66 1.86
N LYS A 197 -9.95 5.68 2.62
CA LYS A 197 -9.04 5.90 3.75
C LYS A 197 -7.76 6.51 3.19
N ARG A 198 -7.48 7.78 3.53
CA ARG A 198 -6.24 8.44 3.10
C ARG A 198 -5.08 7.97 3.97
N HIS A 199 -3.96 7.70 3.30
CA HIS A 199 -2.60 7.54 3.79
C HIS A 199 -2.44 6.67 5.03
N HIS A 200 -2.03 5.42 4.81
CA HIS A 200 -1.43 4.60 5.85
C HIS A 200 -0.15 5.29 6.35
N PRO A 201 0.15 5.23 7.66
CA PRO A 201 1.53 5.34 8.10
C PRO A 201 2.26 4.19 7.40
N GLY A 202 3.01 4.53 6.37
CA GLY A 202 3.93 3.63 5.69
C GLY A 202 3.75 3.78 4.21
N GLU A 203 4.52 4.66 3.59
CA GLU A 203 4.61 4.61 2.13
C GLU A 203 5.54 3.45 1.78
N PHE A 204 5.04 2.57 0.92
CA PHE A 204 5.83 1.49 0.37
C PHE A 204 6.01 1.76 -1.11
N GLU A 205 7.25 2.02 -1.48
CA GLU A 205 7.61 2.21 -2.87
C GLU A 205 8.41 1.01 -3.32
N SER A 206 7.97 0.41 -4.42
CA SER A 206 8.60 -0.79 -4.95
C SER A 206 9.43 -0.43 -6.17
N VAL A 207 10.48 -1.19 -6.45
CA VAL A 207 11.15 -1.15 -7.76
C VAL A 207 11.51 -2.58 -8.12
N ILE A 208 11.55 -2.84 -9.41
CA ILE A 208 11.77 -4.20 -9.92
C ILE A 208 13.09 -4.23 -10.66
N ILE A 209 13.93 -5.19 -10.33
CA ILE A 209 15.10 -5.56 -11.11
C ILE A 209 14.89 -6.97 -11.62
N SER A 210 14.85 -7.15 -12.92
CA SER A 210 14.64 -8.44 -13.56
C SER A 210 15.93 -8.91 -14.21
N GLU A 211 16.32 -10.15 -13.91
CA GLU A 211 17.41 -10.86 -14.59
C GLU A 211 16.84 -11.57 -15.84
N TYR A 212 17.48 -11.36 -16.98
CA TYR A 212 17.17 -12.04 -18.24
C TYR A 212 18.33 -12.97 -18.66
N GLU A 213 18.11 -13.75 -19.72
CA GLU A 213 19.16 -14.48 -20.45
C GLU A 213 20.40 -13.61 -20.73
N ASN A 214 21.57 -14.24 -20.75
CA ASN A 214 22.89 -13.60 -20.88
C ASN A 214 23.18 -12.57 -19.77
N ASN A 215 22.62 -12.82 -18.58
CA ASN A 215 22.74 -11.99 -17.37
C ASN A 215 22.45 -10.51 -17.61
N MET A 216 21.45 -10.25 -18.45
CA MET A 216 21.00 -8.90 -18.75
C MET A 216 20.02 -8.44 -17.67
N PHE A 217 20.36 -7.36 -16.95
CA PHE A 217 19.51 -6.81 -15.91
C PHE A 217 18.70 -5.62 -16.42
N LYS A 218 17.40 -5.63 -16.16
CA LYS A 218 16.50 -4.52 -16.49
C LYS A 218 15.75 -4.03 -15.26
N GLY A 219 15.60 -2.71 -15.13
CA GLY A 219 14.97 -2.04 -14.00
C GLY A 219 13.61 -1.45 -14.36
N THR A 220 12.63 -1.57 -13.47
CA THR A 220 11.32 -0.91 -13.55
C THR A 220 11.15 -0.01 -12.33
N ASN A 221 10.90 1.27 -12.59
CA ASN A 221 10.68 2.27 -11.54
C ASN A 221 9.20 2.30 -11.11
N THR A 222 8.92 2.97 -10.01
CA THR A 222 7.56 3.31 -9.58
C THR A 222 7.26 4.80 -9.68
N LEU A 223 5.97 5.11 -9.76
CA LEU A 223 5.35 6.43 -9.71
C LEU A 223 4.31 6.35 -8.58
N LEU A 224 4.42 7.19 -7.55
CA LEU A 224 3.46 7.39 -6.44
C LEU A 224 2.69 6.14 -5.94
N HIS A 225 2.95 5.66 -4.73
CA HIS A 225 2.22 4.51 -4.16
C HIS A 225 2.32 3.25 -5.02
N GLY A 226 3.50 2.98 -5.60
CA GLY A 226 3.75 1.72 -6.30
C GLY A 226 3.18 1.59 -7.71
N TYR A 227 2.68 2.64 -8.37
CA TYR A 227 2.29 2.51 -9.79
C TYR A 227 3.51 2.41 -10.69
N PHE A 228 3.76 1.25 -11.29
CA PHE A 228 4.96 1.04 -12.10
C PHE A 228 5.01 1.89 -13.38
N THR A 229 6.18 2.44 -13.70
CA THR A 229 6.48 3.01 -15.02
C THR A 229 6.48 1.89 -16.05
N GLN A 230 5.89 2.08 -17.22
CA GLN A 230 6.10 1.13 -18.33
C GLN A 230 7.44 1.36 -19.01
N ASP A 231 7.94 0.26 -19.56
CA ASP A 231 9.23 0.03 -20.21
C ASP A 231 10.41 -0.15 -19.26
N PRO A 232 10.80 -1.42 -18.98
CA PRO A 232 11.96 -1.70 -18.15
C PRO A 232 13.23 -1.24 -18.87
N LYS A 233 14.03 -0.40 -18.22
CA LYS A 233 15.28 0.11 -18.79
C LYS A 233 16.43 -0.87 -18.57
N LYS A 234 17.36 -0.98 -19.53
CA LYS A 234 18.55 -1.83 -19.39
C LYS A 234 19.53 -1.22 -18.36
N LEU A 235 19.72 -1.91 -17.24
CA LEU A 235 20.69 -1.54 -16.20
C LEU A 235 22.10 -1.94 -16.64
N GLY A 236 22.26 -3.13 -17.20
CA GLY A 236 23.56 -3.60 -17.68
C GLY A 236 23.55 -5.09 -17.96
N VAL A 237 24.74 -5.62 -18.19
CA VAL A 237 25.02 -7.05 -18.16
C VAL A 237 25.97 -7.23 -16.98
N TYR A 238 25.55 -7.99 -15.98
CA TYR A 238 26.28 -8.19 -14.73
C TYR A 238 26.33 -9.68 -14.44
N SER A 239 27.29 -10.19 -13.69
CA SER A 239 27.37 -11.61 -13.37
C SER A 239 26.24 -12.08 -12.45
N ASN A 240 25.79 -11.22 -11.52
CA ASN A 240 24.77 -11.51 -10.52
C ASN A 240 24.05 -10.24 -10.02
N LEU A 241 23.14 -10.41 -9.07
CA LEU A 241 22.37 -9.30 -8.49
C LEU A 241 23.26 -8.40 -7.62
N GLU A 242 24.23 -8.97 -6.92
CA GLU A 242 25.14 -8.27 -6.02
C GLU A 242 25.97 -7.24 -6.80
N GLU A 243 26.60 -7.65 -7.90
CA GLU A 243 27.31 -6.76 -8.83
C GLU A 243 26.35 -5.72 -9.43
N THR A 244 25.12 -6.11 -9.75
CA THR A 244 24.10 -5.15 -10.20
C THR A 244 23.84 -4.07 -9.15
N LEU A 245 23.71 -4.44 -7.86
CA LEU A 245 23.44 -3.54 -6.73
C LEU A 245 24.63 -2.63 -6.40
N GLU A 246 25.86 -3.06 -6.64
CA GLU A 246 27.06 -2.23 -6.48
C GLU A 246 27.12 -1.09 -7.50
N ASN A 247 26.66 -1.36 -8.73
CA ASN A 247 26.75 -0.48 -9.90
C ASN A 247 25.51 0.41 -10.13
N ILE A 248 24.46 0.23 -9.33
CA ILE A 248 23.25 1.05 -9.40
C ILE A 248 23.01 1.75 -8.07
N VAL A 249 22.20 2.80 -8.12
CA VAL A 249 21.76 3.53 -6.94
C VAL A 249 20.25 3.70 -7.01
N PHE A 250 19.57 3.48 -5.89
CA PHE A 250 18.15 3.82 -5.77
C PHE A 250 18.01 5.31 -5.45
N SER A 251 17.01 5.99 -5.97
CA SER A 251 16.85 7.43 -5.75
C SER A 251 15.37 7.78 -5.67
N TYR A 252 15.04 8.81 -4.89
CA TYR A 252 13.68 9.35 -4.85
C TYR A 252 13.70 10.85 -5.14
N SER A 253 12.62 11.32 -5.75
CA SER A 253 12.43 12.74 -6.04
C SER A 253 11.57 13.40 -4.98
N ILE A 254 11.94 14.64 -4.66
CA ILE A 254 11.25 15.45 -3.67
C ILE A 254 9.82 15.73 -4.12
N GLY A 255 8.87 15.38 -3.25
CA GLY A 255 7.45 15.68 -3.39
C GLY A 255 6.62 14.65 -4.16
N ASP A 256 7.24 13.63 -4.76
CA ASP A 256 6.56 12.62 -5.60
C ASP A 256 6.76 11.17 -5.12
N HIS A 257 7.65 10.93 -4.13
CA HIS A 257 7.93 9.62 -3.52
C HIS A 257 8.29 8.46 -4.46
N ALA A 258 8.32 8.67 -5.77
CA ALA A 258 8.70 7.70 -6.78
C ALA A 258 10.13 7.21 -6.56
N MET A 259 10.26 5.90 -6.32
CA MET A 259 11.57 5.26 -6.26
C MET A 259 12.03 4.92 -7.67
N ASN A 260 13.24 5.38 -7.99
CA ASN A 260 13.90 5.20 -9.27
C ASN A 260 15.19 4.42 -9.09
N ILE A 261 15.49 3.55 -10.04
CA ILE A 261 16.80 2.94 -10.15
C ILE A 261 17.64 3.81 -11.08
N GLU A 262 18.85 4.21 -10.73
CA GLU A 262 19.78 4.97 -11.57
C GLU A 262 21.09 4.18 -11.73
N LYS A 263 21.77 4.30 -12.89
CA LYS A 263 23.17 3.88 -12.99
C LYS A 263 24.00 4.91 -12.23
N GLU A 264 25.09 4.48 -11.61
CA GLU A 264 25.87 5.27 -10.66
C GLU A 264 26.04 6.75 -11.08
N MET A 265 25.63 7.66 -10.18
CA MET A 265 25.75 9.12 -10.34
C MET A 265 26.55 9.66 -9.16
N GLN A 266 27.28 10.77 -9.37
CA GLN A 266 27.92 11.57 -8.31
C GLN A 266 26.88 12.31 -7.44
N LYS A 267 25.99 11.58 -6.77
CA LYS A 267 25.06 12.13 -5.78
C LYS A 267 25.43 11.60 -4.39
N PRO A 268 25.27 12.39 -3.32
CA PRO A 268 25.39 11.87 -1.96
C PRO A 268 24.44 10.69 -1.75
N THR A 269 24.92 9.63 -1.10
CA THR A 269 24.13 8.42 -0.83
C THR A 269 24.06 8.12 0.67
N ILE A 270 22.96 7.52 1.09
CA ILE A 270 22.84 6.85 2.39
C ILE A 270 22.75 5.35 2.17
N ASN A 271 23.35 4.58 3.08
CA ASN A 271 23.16 3.13 3.10
C ASN A 271 22.02 2.79 4.05
N ILE A 272 21.10 1.96 3.58
CA ILE A 272 20.02 1.44 4.40
C ILE A 272 20.09 -0.09 4.45
N PRO A 273 19.62 -0.72 5.54
CA PRO A 273 19.60 -2.17 5.65
C PRO A 273 18.68 -2.80 4.59
N LEU A 274 19.17 -3.87 3.96
CA LEU A 274 18.44 -4.73 3.05
C LEU A 274 18.11 -6.06 3.73
N MET A 275 16.82 -6.31 3.94
CA MET A 275 16.33 -7.62 4.34
C MET A 275 16.15 -8.49 3.10
N THR A 276 17.05 -9.44 2.91
CA THR A 276 17.06 -10.35 1.76
C THR A 276 15.90 -11.34 1.79
N HIS A 277 15.59 -11.93 0.64
CA HIS A 277 14.57 -12.97 0.54
C HIS A 277 14.84 -14.13 1.51
N GLU A 278 16.09 -14.57 1.60
CA GLU A 278 16.56 -15.64 2.47
C GLU A 278 16.33 -15.29 3.95
N TYR A 279 16.62 -14.04 4.34
CA TYR A 279 16.35 -13.55 5.69
C TYR A 279 14.85 -13.58 6.00
N ILE A 280 14.00 -13.16 5.05
CA ILE A 280 12.54 -13.14 5.24
C ILE A 280 12.00 -14.56 5.43
N VAL A 281 12.44 -15.51 4.60
CA VAL A 281 12.05 -16.92 4.70
C VAL A 281 12.46 -17.51 6.05
N LYS A 282 13.69 -17.26 6.49
CA LYS A 282 14.24 -17.81 7.74
C LYS A 282 13.53 -17.26 8.98
N ASN A 283 13.29 -15.95 9.04
CA ASN A 283 12.83 -15.28 10.27
C ASN A 283 11.31 -15.13 10.36
N TYR A 284 10.60 -15.05 9.23
CA TYR A 284 9.15 -14.84 9.20
C TYR A 284 8.39 -16.04 8.62
N ASN A 285 9.07 -17.06 8.10
CA ASN A 285 8.48 -18.22 7.44
C ASN A 285 7.57 -17.84 6.24
N VAL A 286 7.92 -16.75 5.55
CA VAL A 286 7.19 -16.23 4.40
C VAL A 286 7.99 -16.49 3.13
N ASN A 287 7.48 -17.37 2.27
CA ASN A 287 8.12 -17.73 0.99
C ASN A 287 7.17 -17.51 -0.20
N PHE A 288 7.06 -16.25 -0.62
CA PHE A 288 6.23 -15.91 -1.77
C PHE A 288 6.72 -16.51 -3.09
N ASN A 289 8.03 -16.76 -3.25
CA ASN A 289 8.58 -17.39 -4.46
C ASN A 289 7.99 -18.80 -4.66
N LYS A 290 8.04 -19.62 -3.61
CA LYS A 290 7.47 -20.98 -3.60
C LYS A 290 5.97 -20.94 -3.90
N TYR A 291 5.25 -20.03 -3.25
CA TYR A 291 3.82 -19.84 -3.47
C TYR A 291 3.49 -19.46 -4.92
N LEU A 292 4.24 -18.51 -5.50
CA LEU A 292 4.03 -18.05 -6.87
C LEU A 292 4.35 -19.11 -7.92
N LYS A 293 5.32 -20.00 -7.67
CA LYS A 293 5.53 -21.17 -8.54
C LYS A 293 4.27 -22.04 -8.61
N SER A 294 3.58 -22.25 -7.49
CA SER A 294 2.30 -22.96 -7.46
C SER A 294 1.19 -22.20 -8.22
N LEU A 295 1.12 -20.87 -8.06
CA LEU A 295 0.17 -20.04 -8.84
C LEU A 295 0.42 -20.11 -10.36
N ILE A 296 1.68 -20.13 -10.79
CA ILE A 296 2.03 -20.28 -12.20
C ILE A 296 1.68 -21.68 -12.71
N ALA A 297 1.94 -22.72 -11.90
CA ALA A 297 1.58 -24.09 -12.25
C ALA A 297 0.06 -24.25 -12.47
N ILE A 298 -0.78 -23.71 -11.58
CA ILE A 298 -2.22 -23.77 -11.76
C ILE A 298 -2.69 -22.92 -12.94
N LYS A 299 -2.09 -21.75 -13.18
CA LYS A 299 -2.39 -20.94 -14.38
C LYS A 299 -2.14 -21.76 -15.65
N ASN A 300 -1.02 -22.46 -15.72
CA ASN A 300 -0.69 -23.31 -16.87
C ASN A 300 -1.67 -24.47 -17.02
N LEU A 301 -2.08 -25.10 -15.92
CA LEU A 301 -3.13 -26.12 -15.90
C LEU A 301 -4.46 -25.56 -16.45
N LEU A 302 -4.92 -24.42 -15.93
CA LEU A 302 -6.14 -23.74 -16.39
C LEU A 302 -6.08 -23.43 -17.89
N ILE A 303 -4.96 -22.89 -18.39
CA ILE A 303 -4.77 -22.63 -19.82
C ILE A 303 -4.89 -23.92 -20.64
N LYS A 304 -4.22 -25.00 -20.23
CA LYS A 304 -4.29 -26.31 -20.90
C LYS A 304 -5.74 -26.82 -20.96
N LYS A 305 -6.50 -26.71 -19.87
CA LYS A 305 -7.91 -27.13 -19.81
C LYS A 305 -8.80 -26.22 -20.68
N ILE A 306 -8.60 -24.91 -20.67
CA ILE A 306 -9.31 -23.96 -21.55
C ILE A 306 -9.10 -24.33 -23.01
N LEU A 307 -7.86 -24.60 -23.43
CA LEU A 307 -7.55 -25.00 -24.81
C LEU A 307 -8.24 -26.31 -25.18
N ARG A 308 -8.26 -27.30 -24.26
CA ARG A 308 -9.01 -28.56 -24.44
C ARG A 308 -10.50 -28.29 -24.70
N TYR A 309 -11.15 -27.50 -23.86
CA TYR A 309 -12.58 -27.18 -24.03
C TYR A 309 -12.86 -26.34 -25.27
N LYS A 310 -11.95 -25.42 -25.65
CA LYS A 310 -12.06 -24.67 -26.91
C LYS A 310 -12.01 -25.61 -28.12
N LYS A 311 -11.11 -26.61 -28.11
CA LYS A 311 -11.02 -27.64 -29.15
C LYS A 311 -12.30 -28.50 -29.20
N GLN A 312 -12.74 -29.06 -28.07
CA GLN A 312 -13.95 -29.87 -27.98
C GLN A 312 -15.20 -29.09 -28.43
N LYS A 313 -15.32 -27.82 -28.04
CA LYS A 313 -16.40 -26.93 -28.50
C LYS A 313 -16.36 -26.72 -30.00
N LYS A 314 -15.18 -26.50 -30.59
CA LYS A 314 -15.01 -26.33 -32.04
C LYS A 314 -15.38 -27.60 -32.81
N GLU A 315 -14.92 -28.76 -32.36
CA GLU A 315 -15.25 -30.07 -32.93
C GLU A 315 -16.76 -30.33 -32.88
N TYR A 316 -17.39 -30.10 -31.72
CA TYR A 316 -18.82 -30.28 -31.56
C TYR A 316 -19.64 -29.38 -32.50
N ILE A 317 -19.22 -28.12 -32.69
CA ILE A 317 -19.85 -27.20 -33.65
C ILE A 317 -19.62 -27.66 -35.09
N ASN A 318 -18.42 -28.12 -35.43
CA ASN A 318 -18.10 -28.56 -36.79
C ASN A 318 -18.86 -29.82 -37.20
N ASN A 319 -19.11 -30.73 -36.26
CA ASN A 319 -19.87 -31.96 -36.49
C ASN A 319 -21.38 -31.72 -36.67
N MET A 320 -21.88 -30.50 -36.41
CA MET A 320 -23.28 -30.16 -36.68
C MET A 320 -23.56 -30.00 -38.18
N LYS A 321 -24.78 -30.35 -38.59
CA LYS A 321 -25.26 -30.06 -39.96
C LYS A 321 -25.19 -28.56 -40.24
N ARG A 322 -24.95 -28.16 -41.49
CA ARG A 322 -24.77 -26.75 -41.89
C ARG A 322 -25.91 -25.84 -41.42
N ILE A 323 -27.15 -26.31 -41.55
CA ILE A 323 -28.37 -25.60 -41.11
C ILE A 323 -28.37 -25.40 -39.58
N GLU A 324 -27.89 -26.38 -38.82
CA GLU A 324 -27.85 -26.33 -37.36
C GLU A 324 -26.78 -25.38 -36.83
N ARG A 325 -25.64 -25.27 -37.53
CA ARG A 325 -24.61 -24.26 -37.22
C ARG A 325 -25.14 -22.84 -37.43
N ILE A 326 -25.91 -22.61 -38.51
CA ILE A 326 -26.54 -21.31 -38.77
C ILE A 326 -27.56 -21.00 -37.68
N LYS A 327 -28.46 -21.94 -37.34
CA LYS A 327 -29.43 -21.78 -36.23
C LYS A 327 -28.74 -21.51 -34.89
N PHE A 328 -27.63 -22.19 -34.61
CA PHE A 328 -26.82 -21.96 -33.41
C PHE A 328 -26.24 -20.54 -33.38
N ARG A 329 -25.62 -20.08 -34.47
CA ARG A 329 -25.05 -18.72 -34.58
C ARG A 329 -26.10 -17.63 -34.41
N ILE A 330 -27.28 -17.80 -35.02
CA ILE A 330 -28.43 -16.89 -34.86
C ILE A 330 -28.91 -16.89 -33.39
N GLY A 331 -29.04 -18.07 -32.79
CA GLY A 331 -29.40 -18.21 -31.38
C GLY A 331 -28.39 -17.52 -30.46
N GLN A 332 -27.10 -17.71 -30.71
CA GLN A 332 -26.02 -17.07 -29.94
C GLN A 332 -26.07 -15.54 -30.03
N SER A 333 -26.29 -15.00 -31.23
CA SER A 333 -26.45 -13.55 -31.45
C SER A 333 -27.66 -12.99 -30.70
N LYS A 334 -28.79 -13.70 -30.72
CA LYS A 334 -29.99 -13.33 -29.95
C LYS A 334 -29.74 -13.34 -28.44
N THR A 335 -29.03 -14.34 -27.92
CA THR A 335 -28.66 -14.37 -26.49
C THR A 335 -27.67 -13.28 -26.10
N PHE A 336 -26.84 -12.80 -27.04
CA PHE A 336 -25.95 -11.66 -26.81
C PHE A 336 -26.71 -10.34 -26.75
N SER A 337 -27.75 -10.22 -27.59
CA SER A 337 -28.61 -9.03 -27.66
C SER A 337 -29.65 -8.98 -26.54
N ILE A 338 -30.10 -10.15 -26.06
CA ILE A 338 -31.09 -10.30 -24.98
C ILE A 338 -30.53 -11.30 -23.94
N PRO A 339 -29.86 -10.83 -22.89
CA PRO A 339 -29.14 -11.67 -21.93
C PRO A 339 -29.99 -12.70 -21.17
N ARG A 340 -31.33 -12.54 -21.14
CA ARG A 340 -32.27 -13.46 -20.46
C ARG A 340 -32.70 -14.65 -21.32
N LEU A 341 -32.46 -14.62 -22.63
CA LEU A 341 -32.79 -15.73 -23.52
C LEU A 341 -31.78 -16.86 -23.34
N LYS A 342 -32.25 -18.06 -22.99
CA LYS A 342 -31.42 -19.28 -22.93
C LYS A 342 -31.34 -19.89 -24.34
N LEU A 343 -30.17 -20.36 -24.76
CA LEU A 343 -30.11 -21.19 -25.97
C LEU A 343 -30.94 -22.47 -25.78
N SER A 344 -31.42 -23.01 -26.89
CA SER A 344 -32.13 -24.30 -26.92
C SER A 344 -31.33 -25.38 -26.18
N LYS A 345 -32.05 -26.27 -25.45
CA LYS A 345 -31.49 -27.46 -24.78
C LYS A 345 -30.62 -28.31 -25.71
N ARG A 346 -30.87 -28.25 -27.03
CA ARG A 346 -30.08 -28.92 -28.07
C ARG A 346 -28.61 -28.48 -28.12
N TYR A 347 -28.28 -27.29 -27.61
CA TYR A 347 -26.92 -26.74 -27.57
C TYR A 347 -26.31 -26.76 -26.16
N SER A 348 -26.91 -27.50 -25.23
CA SER A 348 -26.48 -27.56 -23.81
C SER A 348 -25.01 -27.94 -23.66
N LYS A 349 -24.49 -28.85 -24.49
CA LYS A 349 -23.07 -29.24 -24.45
C LYS A 349 -22.11 -28.10 -24.82
N ILE A 350 -22.48 -27.28 -25.81
CA ILE A 350 -21.69 -26.09 -26.18
C ILE A 350 -21.74 -25.04 -25.06
N GLN A 351 -22.90 -24.89 -24.41
CA GLN A 351 -23.05 -23.99 -23.27
C GLN A 351 -22.20 -24.46 -22.09
N GLU A 352 -22.24 -25.75 -21.75
CA GLU A 352 -21.41 -26.37 -20.71
C GLU A 352 -19.92 -26.08 -20.95
N TYR A 353 -19.40 -26.35 -22.15
CA TYR A 353 -18.02 -26.01 -22.51
C TYR A 353 -17.72 -24.51 -22.37
N SER A 354 -18.68 -23.66 -22.73
CA SER A 354 -18.52 -22.21 -22.61
C SER A 354 -18.47 -21.74 -21.15
N LEU A 355 -19.24 -22.38 -20.26
CA LEU A 355 -19.23 -22.10 -18.83
C LEU A 355 -17.91 -22.55 -18.19
N HIS A 356 -17.41 -23.74 -18.52
CA HIS A 356 -16.07 -24.18 -18.07
C HIS A 356 -14.97 -23.21 -18.51
N ILE A 357 -14.97 -22.80 -19.79
CA ILE A 357 -14.00 -21.82 -20.30
C ILE A 357 -14.10 -20.51 -19.53
N LYS A 358 -15.32 -19.96 -19.38
CA LYS A 358 -15.54 -18.66 -18.71
C LYS A 358 -15.12 -18.69 -17.24
N LEU A 359 -15.45 -19.76 -16.52
CA LEU A 359 -15.02 -19.93 -15.12
C LEU A 359 -13.49 -19.96 -15.03
N MET A 360 -12.81 -20.78 -15.84
CA MET A 360 -11.35 -20.89 -15.80
C MET A 360 -10.63 -19.61 -16.26
N GLU A 361 -11.15 -18.92 -17.28
CA GLU A 361 -10.62 -17.61 -17.70
C GLU A 361 -10.74 -16.59 -16.57
N ARG A 362 -11.84 -16.62 -15.81
CA ARG A 362 -12.03 -15.77 -14.64
C ARG A 362 -11.12 -16.15 -13.47
N LEU A 363 -10.92 -17.45 -13.22
CA LEU A 363 -9.95 -17.90 -12.22
C LEU A 363 -8.55 -17.41 -12.54
N ILE A 364 -8.10 -17.51 -13.80
CA ILE A 364 -6.80 -16.96 -14.24
C ILE A 364 -6.69 -15.47 -13.90
N GLU A 365 -7.73 -14.68 -14.18
CA GLU A 365 -7.75 -13.25 -13.82
C GLU A 365 -7.61 -13.07 -12.31
N MET A 366 -8.40 -13.78 -11.52
CA MET A 366 -8.38 -13.69 -10.05
C MET A 366 -7.01 -14.02 -9.47
N LEU A 367 -6.27 -15.01 -9.99
CA LEU A 367 -4.92 -15.35 -9.50
C LEU A 367 -3.99 -14.13 -9.40
N TRP A 368 -4.18 -13.12 -10.26
CA TRP A 368 -3.34 -11.91 -10.32
C TRP A 368 -3.99 -10.68 -9.69
N THR A 369 -5.32 -10.61 -9.67
CA THR A 369 -6.06 -9.40 -9.29
C THR A 369 -6.56 -9.42 -7.86
N SER A 370 -6.69 -10.57 -7.21
CA SER A 370 -7.08 -10.62 -5.79
C SER A 370 -5.88 -10.37 -4.86
N PRO A 371 -6.09 -9.74 -3.69
CA PRO A 371 -5.09 -9.67 -2.63
C PRO A 371 -4.63 -11.06 -2.20
N LEU A 372 -3.33 -11.23 -1.96
CA LEU A 372 -2.76 -12.55 -1.63
C LEU A 372 -3.36 -13.19 -0.38
N TYR A 373 -3.66 -12.40 0.67
CA TYR A 373 -4.31 -12.92 1.89
C TYR A 373 -5.66 -13.57 1.56
N SER A 374 -6.35 -13.12 0.51
CA SER A 374 -7.66 -13.66 0.16
C SER A 374 -7.62 -15.04 -0.47
N HIS A 375 -6.43 -15.54 -0.81
CA HIS A 375 -6.25 -16.87 -1.35
C HIS A 375 -6.31 -17.95 -0.24
N THR A 376 -6.36 -17.56 1.05
CA THR A 376 -6.58 -18.46 2.20
C THR A 376 -8.06 -18.67 2.54
N ILE A 377 -8.34 -19.49 3.56
CA ILE A 377 -9.66 -19.70 4.15
C ILE A 377 -10.16 -18.38 4.77
N HIS A 378 -11.38 -17.98 4.42
CA HIS A 378 -12.07 -16.88 5.09
C HIS A 378 -12.98 -17.43 6.18
N TYR A 379 -12.84 -16.91 7.40
CA TYR A 379 -13.87 -17.02 8.41
C TYR A 379 -14.49 -15.63 8.54
N ALA A 380 -15.71 -15.43 8.05
CA ALA A 380 -16.44 -14.22 8.36
C ALA A 380 -17.01 -14.37 9.78
N ILE A 381 -16.21 -14.07 10.80
CA ILE A 381 -16.77 -13.87 12.14
C ILE A 381 -17.67 -12.63 12.00
N ASN A 382 -18.96 -12.75 12.35
CA ASN A 382 -19.96 -11.68 12.20
C ASN A 382 -19.55 -10.34 12.86
N GLU A 383 -18.57 -10.34 13.77
CA GLU A 383 -18.01 -9.16 14.43
C GLU A 383 -16.88 -8.44 13.66
N GLU A 384 -16.26 -9.07 12.65
CA GLU A 384 -15.23 -8.42 11.81
C GLU A 384 -15.82 -7.58 10.66
N THR A 385 -17.16 -7.49 10.58
CA THR A 385 -17.91 -6.86 9.47
C THR A 385 -17.71 -5.35 9.31
N ASP A 386 -16.95 -4.69 10.17
CA ASP A 386 -16.57 -3.30 9.97
C ASP A 386 -15.21 -3.13 9.25
N LEU A 387 -14.41 -4.19 9.05
CA LEU A 387 -13.06 -4.08 8.43
C LEU A 387 -13.04 -4.05 6.90
N GLN A 388 -14.15 -4.38 6.22
CA GLN A 388 -14.19 -4.48 4.75
C GLN A 388 -15.07 -3.45 4.02
N LYS A 389 -15.49 -2.35 4.68
CA LYS A 389 -16.04 -1.21 3.94
C LYS A 389 -14.92 -0.31 3.42
N THR A 390 -14.19 -0.81 2.42
CA THR A 390 -13.37 0.02 1.53
C THR A 390 -13.58 -0.46 0.09
N SER A 391 -14.27 0.41 -0.67
CA SER A 391 -14.27 0.57 -2.12
C SER A 391 -14.50 -0.66 -3.02
N GLU A 392 -15.71 -0.75 -3.55
CA GLU A 392 -16.04 -1.21 -4.92
C GLU A 392 -15.32 -2.45 -5.48
N ASN A 393 -15.27 -3.54 -4.72
CA ASN A 393 -15.40 -4.86 -5.34
C ASN A 393 -16.88 -5.25 -5.30
N ARG A 394 -17.65 -4.86 -6.33
CA ARG A 394 -19.06 -5.27 -6.54
C ARG A 394 -19.30 -6.79 -6.52
N PHE A 395 -18.25 -7.60 -6.40
CA PHE A 395 -18.28 -9.06 -6.42
C PHE A 395 -18.16 -9.72 -5.05
N VAL A 396 -17.75 -9.01 -3.99
CA VAL A 396 -17.50 -9.62 -2.66
C VAL A 396 -18.72 -9.55 -1.74
N THR A 397 -19.72 -8.73 -2.05
CA THR A 397 -20.85 -8.47 -1.15
C THR A 397 -21.91 -9.58 -1.07
N ASN A 398 -21.79 -10.64 -1.86
CA ASN A 398 -22.80 -11.71 -1.95
C ASN A 398 -22.23 -13.13 -1.69
N PHE A 399 -21.09 -13.25 -1.01
CA PHE A 399 -20.63 -14.57 -0.56
C PHE A 399 -21.33 -14.94 0.75
N ASP A 400 -21.80 -16.18 0.85
CA ASP A 400 -22.41 -16.69 2.08
C ASP A 400 -21.41 -16.62 3.24
N ASN A 401 -21.77 -15.88 4.30
CA ASN A 401 -20.91 -15.56 5.45
C ASN A 401 -20.48 -16.80 6.27
N LYS A 402 -20.93 -18.00 5.89
CA LYS A 402 -20.60 -19.27 6.55
C LYS A 402 -19.58 -20.14 5.80
N SER A 403 -19.07 -19.71 4.65
CA SER A 403 -18.29 -20.57 3.78
C SER A 403 -16.78 -20.60 4.10
N ILE A 404 -16.23 -21.80 4.34
CA ILE A 404 -14.82 -22.10 4.66
C ILE A 404 -14.00 -22.27 3.38
N GLY A 405 -14.05 -21.28 2.48
CA GLY A 405 -13.40 -21.35 1.16
C GLY A 405 -12.37 -20.24 0.93
N SER A 406 -11.40 -20.48 0.04
CA SER A 406 -10.61 -19.38 -0.54
C SER A 406 -11.45 -18.58 -1.53
N ILE A 407 -11.02 -17.35 -1.85
CA ILE A 407 -11.71 -16.51 -2.87
C ILE A 407 -11.98 -17.27 -4.18
N PHE A 408 -11.08 -18.19 -4.56
CA PHE A 408 -11.23 -19.01 -5.76
C PHE A 408 -12.33 -20.06 -5.63
N LEU A 409 -12.33 -20.82 -4.53
CA LEU A 409 -13.33 -21.86 -4.29
C LEU A 409 -14.73 -21.25 -4.09
N LEU A 410 -14.80 -20.14 -3.33
CA LEU A 410 -16.02 -19.36 -3.17
C LEU A 410 -16.58 -18.90 -4.52
N TYR A 411 -15.71 -18.42 -5.42
CA TYR A 411 -16.12 -18.02 -6.75
C TYR A 411 -16.60 -19.18 -7.61
N VAL A 412 -15.98 -20.37 -7.50
CA VAL A 412 -16.45 -21.56 -8.19
C VAL A 412 -17.87 -21.90 -7.75
N THR A 413 -18.13 -22.04 -6.45
CA THR A 413 -19.46 -22.35 -5.91
C THR A 413 -20.50 -21.32 -6.34
N HIS A 414 -20.19 -20.04 -6.18
CA HIS A 414 -21.10 -18.96 -6.60
C HIS A 414 -21.40 -19.00 -8.11
N PHE A 415 -20.39 -19.31 -8.93
CA PHE A 415 -20.55 -19.39 -10.38
C PHE A 415 -21.37 -20.62 -10.80
N GLU A 416 -21.21 -21.77 -10.11
CA GLU A 416 -22.03 -22.98 -10.29
C GLU A 416 -23.51 -22.71 -9.98
N GLU A 417 -23.81 -22.12 -8.82
CA GLU A 417 -25.16 -21.74 -8.39
C GLU A 417 -25.82 -20.76 -9.37
N THR A 418 -25.10 -19.70 -9.74
CA THR A 418 -25.63 -18.64 -10.61
C THR A 418 -25.96 -19.14 -12.01
N ASN A 419 -25.20 -20.14 -12.52
CA ASN A 419 -25.36 -20.64 -13.89
C ASN A 419 -26.04 -22.01 -13.96
N GLY A 420 -26.37 -22.64 -12.81
CA GLY A 420 -26.99 -23.97 -12.75
C GLY A 420 -26.16 -25.05 -13.45
N PHE A 421 -24.85 -25.08 -13.20
CA PHE A 421 -23.94 -26.10 -13.77
C PHE A 421 -22.91 -26.55 -12.73
N THR A 422 -22.27 -27.70 -12.98
CA THR A 422 -21.23 -28.25 -12.13
C THR A 422 -19.87 -28.21 -12.83
N PHE A 423 -18.85 -27.73 -12.13
CA PHE A 423 -17.47 -27.69 -12.58
C PHE A 423 -16.83 -29.07 -12.47
N LYS A 424 -16.34 -29.60 -13.60
CA LYS A 424 -15.94 -31.01 -13.75
C LYS A 424 -14.43 -31.22 -13.67
N GLU A 425 -13.65 -30.17 -13.50
CA GLU A 425 -12.19 -30.27 -13.45
C GLU A 425 -11.71 -30.47 -12.01
N LEU A 426 -11.86 -31.69 -11.49
CA LEU A 426 -11.41 -32.06 -10.14
C LEU A 426 -9.91 -31.77 -9.93
N GLU A 427 -9.08 -31.98 -10.95
CA GLU A 427 -7.66 -31.65 -10.91
C GLU A 427 -7.42 -30.16 -10.62
N VAL A 428 -8.24 -29.26 -11.19
CA VAL A 428 -8.14 -27.82 -10.93
C VAL A 428 -8.58 -27.50 -9.51
N LEU A 429 -9.66 -28.13 -9.03
CA LEU A 429 -10.15 -27.94 -7.66
C LEU A 429 -9.10 -28.37 -6.62
N ASN A 430 -8.49 -29.53 -6.80
CA ASN A 430 -7.45 -30.04 -5.92
C ASN A 430 -6.22 -29.11 -5.88
N GLU A 431 -5.82 -28.53 -7.02
CA GLU A 431 -4.71 -27.56 -7.05
C GLU A 431 -5.11 -26.22 -6.40
N LEU A 432 -6.37 -25.76 -6.52
CA LEU A 432 -6.86 -24.58 -5.80
C LEU A 432 -6.86 -24.80 -4.28
N GLU A 433 -7.21 -25.99 -3.82
CA GLU A 433 -7.13 -26.37 -2.41
C GLU A 433 -5.69 -26.38 -1.89
N LYS A 434 -4.75 -26.96 -2.65
CA LYS A 434 -3.32 -26.91 -2.30
C LYS A 434 -2.81 -25.47 -2.19
N ILE A 435 -3.19 -24.60 -3.13
CA ILE A 435 -2.81 -23.17 -3.10
C ILE A 435 -3.41 -22.47 -1.89
N ARG A 436 -4.67 -22.76 -1.56
CA ARG A 436 -5.32 -22.28 -0.33
C ARG A 436 -4.53 -22.70 0.90
N ASP A 437 -4.13 -23.96 0.98
CA ASP A 437 -3.44 -24.51 2.14
C ASP A 437 -2.04 -23.92 2.28
N ILE A 438 -1.28 -23.79 1.19
CA ILE A 438 0.04 -23.13 1.21
C ILE A 438 -0.09 -21.68 1.66
N MET A 439 -1.05 -20.92 1.11
CA MET A 439 -1.28 -19.54 1.53
C MET A 439 -1.76 -19.48 2.97
N GLY A 440 -2.65 -20.39 3.39
CA GLY A 440 -3.15 -20.46 4.75
C GLY A 440 -2.08 -20.75 5.78
N THR A 441 -1.21 -21.72 5.52
CA THR A 441 -0.05 -21.95 6.40
C THR A 441 0.84 -20.72 6.48
N MET A 442 1.17 -20.11 5.35
CA MET A 442 2.06 -18.95 5.31
C MET A 442 1.43 -17.72 5.99
N TRP A 443 0.18 -17.42 5.69
CA TRP A 443 -0.56 -16.27 6.21
C TRP A 443 -0.90 -16.44 7.68
N LEU A 444 -1.46 -17.58 8.09
CA LEU A 444 -1.86 -17.82 9.47
C LEU A 444 -0.64 -17.81 10.39
N TYR A 445 0.44 -18.48 9.99
CA TYR A 445 1.68 -18.47 10.77
C TYR A 445 2.22 -17.05 10.92
N PHE A 446 2.26 -16.28 9.83
CA PHE A 446 2.70 -14.90 9.87
C PHE A 446 1.80 -14.02 10.74
N LYS A 447 0.48 -14.13 10.58
CA LYS A 447 -0.52 -13.38 11.33
C LYS A 447 -0.42 -13.67 12.82
N GLU A 448 -0.46 -14.94 13.20
CA GLU A 448 -0.49 -15.35 14.61
C GLU A 448 0.82 -15.08 15.33
N LYS A 449 1.96 -15.36 14.69
CA LYS A 449 3.26 -15.24 15.34
C LYS A 449 3.84 -13.84 15.29
N HIS A 450 3.74 -13.17 14.15
CA HIS A 450 4.46 -11.92 13.91
C HIS A 450 3.52 -10.72 13.95
N PHE A 451 2.39 -10.77 13.24
CA PHE A 451 1.49 -9.63 13.18
C PHE A 451 0.79 -9.37 14.52
N ASN A 452 0.24 -10.41 15.18
CA ASN A 452 -0.38 -10.26 16.49
C ASN A 452 0.65 -9.83 17.56
N PHE A 453 1.91 -10.30 17.45
CA PHE A 453 3.00 -9.81 18.29
C PHE A 453 3.26 -8.31 18.04
N ALA A 454 3.31 -7.89 16.78
CA ALA A 454 3.50 -6.49 16.42
C ALA A 454 2.39 -5.60 16.99
N LEU A 455 1.14 -6.06 16.96
CA LEU A 455 0.01 -5.35 17.57
C LEU A 455 0.13 -5.24 19.08
N LYS A 456 0.47 -6.33 19.77
CA LYS A 456 0.71 -6.29 21.23
C LYS A 456 1.84 -5.32 21.58
N LYS A 457 2.90 -5.28 20.77
CA LYS A 457 4.03 -4.36 20.97
C LYS A 457 3.65 -2.91 20.69
N LEU A 458 2.83 -2.63 19.68
CA LEU A 458 2.26 -1.30 19.48
C LEU A 458 1.37 -0.87 20.66
N SER A 459 0.50 -1.75 21.15
CA SER A 459 -0.30 -1.47 22.35
C SER A 459 0.55 -1.25 23.61
N THR A 460 1.76 -1.80 23.67
CA THR A 460 2.71 -1.51 24.75
C THR A 460 3.33 -0.13 24.58
N LEU A 461 3.56 0.32 23.34
CA LEU A 461 4.08 1.66 23.09
C LEU A 461 3.07 2.75 23.46
N SER A 462 1.77 2.51 23.30
CA SER A 462 0.75 3.50 23.64
C SER A 462 0.61 3.76 25.14
N THR A 463 1.09 2.84 26.00
CA THR A 463 1.06 2.99 27.45
C THR A 463 2.35 3.59 28.03
N LEU A 464 3.40 3.78 27.22
CA LEU A 464 4.64 4.40 27.66
C LEU A 464 4.43 5.88 27.98
N SER A 465 4.80 6.28 29.20
CA SER A 465 4.83 7.70 29.58
C SER A 465 5.84 8.46 28.73
N LEU A 466 5.42 9.62 28.21
CA LEU A 466 6.28 10.54 27.46
C LEU A 466 7.40 11.15 28.31
N ASP A 467 7.29 11.06 29.64
CA ASP A 467 8.25 11.59 30.62
C ASP A 467 9.37 10.59 30.96
N ASN A 468 9.33 9.38 30.39
CA ASN A 468 10.41 8.40 30.56
C ASN A 468 11.67 8.87 29.80
N TYR A 469 12.80 8.95 30.52
CA TYR A 469 14.11 9.36 29.97
C TYR A 469 14.54 8.50 28.76
N ASP A 470 14.25 7.19 28.78
CA ASP A 470 14.61 6.26 27.70
C ASP A 470 13.54 6.12 26.61
N TYR A 471 12.46 6.90 26.66
CA TYR A 471 11.30 6.77 25.77
C TYR A 471 11.71 6.73 24.29
N LYS A 472 12.57 7.65 23.84
CA LYS A 472 13.01 7.75 22.45
C LYS A 472 13.79 6.51 21.99
N LYS A 473 14.66 5.99 22.85
CA LYS A 473 15.45 4.78 22.57
C LYS A 473 14.55 3.56 22.45
N ILE A 474 13.63 3.39 23.40
CA ILE A 474 12.66 2.28 23.41
C ILE A 474 11.77 2.33 22.16
N VAL A 475 11.24 3.51 21.80
CA VAL A 475 10.39 3.67 20.62
C VAL A 475 11.16 3.34 19.34
N ASN A 476 12.40 3.81 19.19
CA ASN A 476 13.22 3.49 18.01
C ASN A 476 13.46 1.99 17.87
N GLU A 477 13.82 1.31 18.96
CA GLU A 477 14.04 -0.14 18.97
C GLU A 477 12.77 -0.91 18.59
N TYR A 478 11.62 -0.50 19.11
CA TYR A 478 10.35 -1.10 18.72
C TYR A 478 10.05 -0.88 17.24
N ILE A 479 10.19 0.35 16.75
CA ILE A 479 9.91 0.67 15.34
C ILE A 479 10.79 -0.17 14.41
N ASP A 480 12.08 -0.29 14.70
CA ASP A 480 13.03 -1.05 13.86
C ASP A 480 12.65 -2.53 13.76
N ASN A 481 12.10 -3.09 14.84
CA ASN A 481 11.60 -4.46 14.88
C ASN A 481 10.22 -4.64 14.23
N LEU A 482 9.38 -3.59 14.25
CA LEU A 482 8.00 -3.66 13.78
C LEU A 482 7.83 -3.32 12.29
N ILE A 483 8.63 -2.39 11.74
CA ILE A 483 8.55 -2.00 10.32
C ILE A 483 8.65 -3.21 9.37
N PRO A 484 9.56 -4.18 9.55
CA PRO A 484 9.62 -5.37 8.70
C PRO A 484 8.30 -6.15 8.65
N ILE A 485 7.65 -6.31 9.81
CA ILE A 485 6.38 -7.05 9.94
C ILE A 485 5.28 -6.31 9.16
N PHE A 486 5.13 -5.00 9.35
CA PHE A 486 4.12 -4.22 8.62
C PHE A 486 4.37 -4.19 7.10
N SER A 487 5.64 -4.21 6.70
CA SER A 487 6.01 -4.23 5.29
C SER A 487 5.68 -5.57 4.62
N ILE A 488 6.00 -6.68 5.28
CA ILE A 488 5.62 -8.03 4.81
C ILE A 488 4.10 -8.19 4.78
N TYR A 489 3.42 -7.70 5.82
CA TYR A 489 1.96 -7.67 5.89
C TYR A 489 1.36 -6.99 4.66
N GLU A 490 1.94 -5.88 4.19
CA GLU A 490 1.41 -5.17 3.04
C GLU A 490 1.51 -5.96 1.73
N ILE A 491 2.56 -6.77 1.54
CA ILE A 491 2.63 -7.65 0.36
C ILE A 491 1.47 -8.65 0.34
N PHE A 492 1.01 -9.12 1.50
CA PHE A 492 -0.20 -9.97 1.56
C PHE A 492 -1.47 -9.24 1.12
N ASN A 493 -1.54 -7.92 1.27
CA ASN A 493 -2.75 -7.13 0.99
C ASN A 493 -2.83 -6.57 -0.42
N ARG A 494 -1.74 -6.66 -1.18
CA ARG A 494 -1.71 -6.23 -2.58
C ARG A 494 -2.07 -7.35 -3.53
N SER A 495 -2.65 -6.97 -4.67
CA SER A 495 -2.76 -7.86 -5.81
C SER A 495 -1.38 -7.99 -6.48
N LEU A 496 -1.10 -9.17 -7.05
CA LEU A 496 0.15 -9.38 -7.80
C LEU A 496 0.25 -8.45 -9.01
N SER A 497 -0.88 -8.11 -9.61
CA SER A 497 -0.98 -7.19 -10.76
C SER A 497 -0.65 -5.73 -10.45
N GLU A 498 -0.58 -5.36 -9.16
CA GLU A 498 -0.26 -4.01 -8.70
C GLU A 498 1.09 -3.93 -8.00
N SER A 499 1.72 -5.07 -7.71
CA SER A 499 2.93 -5.15 -6.89
C SER A 499 4.09 -5.88 -7.54
N VAL A 500 3.84 -6.91 -8.35
CA VAL A 500 4.88 -7.80 -8.88
C VAL A 500 4.81 -7.94 -10.40
N TYR A 501 3.62 -8.14 -10.96
CA TYR A 501 3.39 -8.44 -12.39
C TYR A 501 2.36 -7.48 -13.01
N PRO A 502 2.68 -6.18 -13.14
CA PRO A 502 1.76 -5.20 -13.74
C PRO A 502 1.30 -5.55 -15.16
N GLU A 503 2.06 -6.36 -15.89
CA GLU A 503 1.75 -6.88 -17.21
C GLU A 503 0.61 -7.92 -17.25
N SER A 504 0.22 -8.47 -16.10
CA SER A 504 -0.78 -9.56 -16.03
C SER A 504 -2.21 -9.11 -16.32
N ILE A 505 -2.50 -7.81 -16.27
CA ILE A 505 -3.81 -7.22 -16.61
C ILE A 505 -3.71 -6.43 -17.92
N PRO A 506 -4.62 -6.65 -18.89
CA PRO A 506 -4.68 -5.84 -20.12
C PRO A 506 -4.86 -4.34 -19.81
N GLN A 507 -4.02 -3.50 -20.42
CA GLN A 507 -3.96 -2.06 -20.15
C GLN A 507 -5.29 -1.33 -20.43
N THR A 508 -6.13 -1.87 -21.33
CA THR A 508 -7.44 -1.30 -21.70
C THR A 508 -8.48 -1.33 -20.58
N LYS A 509 -8.33 -2.21 -19.58
CA LYS A 509 -9.22 -2.27 -18.40
C LYS A 509 -8.91 -1.21 -17.34
N ARG A 510 -7.86 -0.41 -17.52
CA ARG A 510 -7.35 0.54 -16.52
C ARG A 510 -7.56 2.00 -16.96
N LEU A 511 -8.69 2.37 -17.56
CA LEU A 511 -8.92 3.77 -18.01
C LEU A 511 -8.70 4.78 -16.86
N GLY A 512 -9.21 4.48 -15.66
CA GLY A 512 -8.97 5.31 -14.47
C GLY A 512 -7.51 5.33 -14.03
N ALA A 513 -6.79 4.20 -14.12
CA ALA A 513 -5.35 4.15 -13.84
C ALA A 513 -4.51 4.80 -14.96
N TYR A 514 -5.01 4.85 -16.19
CA TYR A 514 -4.38 5.54 -17.31
C TYR A 514 -4.55 7.06 -17.17
N ILE A 515 -5.73 7.51 -16.73
CA ILE A 515 -5.98 8.92 -16.38
C ILE A 515 -5.16 9.30 -15.14
N ALA A 516 -5.16 8.48 -14.09
CA ALA A 516 -4.31 8.70 -12.91
C ALA A 516 -2.84 8.74 -13.33
N ARG A 517 -2.35 7.74 -14.07
CA ARG A 517 -0.99 7.70 -14.62
C ARG A 517 -0.70 8.86 -15.53
N PHE A 518 -1.61 9.32 -16.38
CA PHE A 518 -1.39 10.51 -17.21
C PHE A 518 -1.24 11.77 -16.34
N LEU A 519 -2.11 11.93 -15.35
CA LEU A 519 -2.09 13.08 -14.44
C LEU A 519 -0.89 13.06 -13.48
N THR A 520 -0.40 11.87 -13.09
CA THR A 520 0.71 11.67 -12.15
C THR A 520 2.04 11.33 -12.80
N SER A 521 2.07 11.12 -14.12
CA SER A 521 3.28 10.69 -14.81
C SER A 521 4.28 11.84 -14.98
N ARG A 522 5.56 11.49 -14.91
CA ARG A 522 6.70 12.29 -15.41
C ARG A 522 6.54 12.81 -16.86
N PHE A 523 5.60 12.23 -17.61
CA PHE A 523 5.23 12.55 -18.99
C PHE A 523 4.04 13.51 -19.10
N ASN A 524 3.44 13.98 -18.00
CA ASN A 524 2.70 15.24 -18.02
C ASN A 524 3.73 16.37 -17.95
N PRO A 525 4.21 16.88 -19.10
CA PRO A 525 5.35 17.78 -19.12
C PRO A 525 4.98 19.07 -18.41
N PHE A 526 3.70 19.44 -18.45
CA PHE A 526 3.19 20.64 -17.82
C PHE A 526 3.17 20.52 -16.30
N GLY A 527 2.58 19.46 -15.74
CA GLY A 527 2.52 19.24 -14.30
C GLY A 527 3.90 19.08 -13.65
N VAL A 528 4.79 18.32 -14.30
CA VAL A 528 6.14 18.04 -13.79
C VAL A 528 7.03 19.27 -13.90
N ASN A 529 6.99 20.00 -15.02
CA ASN A 529 7.74 21.24 -15.14
C ASN A 529 7.23 22.32 -14.17
N LEU A 530 5.91 22.37 -13.93
CA LEU A 530 5.33 23.30 -12.96
C LEU A 530 5.72 22.93 -11.52
N MET A 531 5.66 21.66 -11.13
CA MET A 531 6.13 21.18 -9.82
C MET A 531 7.64 21.41 -9.64
N ASN A 532 8.44 21.11 -10.66
CA ASN A 532 9.90 21.34 -10.62
C ASN A 532 10.23 22.83 -10.51
N LEU A 533 9.54 23.68 -11.26
CA LEU A 533 9.70 25.14 -11.17
C LEU A 533 9.32 25.62 -9.77
N PHE A 534 8.19 25.17 -9.24
CA PHE A 534 7.73 25.54 -7.91
C PHE A 534 8.69 25.08 -6.80
N ASN A 535 9.17 23.84 -6.87
CA ASN A 535 10.16 23.31 -5.93
C ASN A 535 11.49 24.08 -5.98
N LYS A 536 11.97 24.42 -7.19
CA LYS A 536 13.18 25.25 -7.36
C LYS A 536 12.98 26.64 -6.76
N LEU A 537 11.85 27.29 -7.04
CA LEU A 537 11.58 28.63 -6.53
C LEU A 537 11.39 28.65 -5.01
N ALA A 538 10.68 27.68 -4.46
CA ALA A 538 10.57 27.52 -3.02
C ALA A 538 11.95 27.28 -2.39
N PHE A 539 12.80 26.46 -3.00
CA PHE A 539 14.18 26.28 -2.56
C PHE A 539 14.93 27.60 -2.52
N TYR A 540 14.94 28.36 -3.62
CA TYR A 540 15.63 29.64 -3.66
C TYR A 540 15.10 30.63 -2.62
N ASN A 541 13.78 30.66 -2.40
CA ASN A 541 13.17 31.52 -1.38
C ASN A 541 13.59 31.12 0.04
N TRP A 542 13.57 29.81 0.33
CA TRP A 542 14.02 29.29 1.62
C TRP A 542 15.53 29.52 1.83
N SER A 543 16.35 29.30 0.81
CA SER A 543 17.78 29.58 0.85
C SER A 543 18.06 31.07 1.09
N TYR A 544 17.36 31.97 0.37
CA TYR A 544 17.48 33.41 0.58
C TYR A 544 17.11 33.80 2.01
N PHE A 545 15.99 33.28 2.53
CA PHE A 545 15.56 33.53 3.90
C PHE A 545 16.62 33.11 4.92
N ILE A 546 17.16 31.88 4.78
CA ILE A 546 18.19 31.33 5.66
C ILE A 546 19.44 32.20 5.65
N LEU A 547 19.95 32.53 4.45
CA LEU A 547 21.16 33.32 4.27
C LEU A 547 20.99 34.74 4.83
N ARG A 548 19.89 35.43 4.47
CA ARG A 548 19.62 36.80 4.91
C ARG A 548 19.47 36.89 6.43
N ARG A 549 18.74 35.95 7.03
CA ARG A 549 18.48 35.93 8.48
C ARG A 549 19.62 35.26 9.26
N LYS A 550 20.68 34.78 8.59
CA LYS A 550 21.80 34.02 9.16
C LYS A 550 21.28 32.90 10.10
N LEU A 551 20.23 32.21 9.67
CA LEU A 551 19.60 31.17 10.48
C LEU A 551 20.46 29.92 10.43
N ASN A 552 20.92 29.47 11.60
CA ASN A 552 21.38 28.09 11.73
C ASN A 552 20.17 27.14 11.69
N ARG A 553 20.43 25.84 11.53
CA ARG A 553 19.41 24.80 11.39
C ARG A 553 18.33 24.86 12.48
N THR A 554 18.74 24.96 13.74
CA THR A 554 17.82 25.02 14.89
C THR A 554 16.96 26.27 14.85
N ARG A 555 17.54 27.45 14.58
CA ARG A 555 16.80 28.72 14.48
C ARG A 555 15.84 28.72 13.29
N PHE A 556 16.24 28.11 12.17
CA PHE A 556 15.38 27.94 11.01
C PHE A 556 14.13 27.14 11.36
N PHE A 557 14.28 25.95 11.96
CA PHE A 557 13.14 25.13 12.33
C PHE A 557 12.30 25.75 13.46
N ASN A 558 12.92 26.36 14.47
CA ASN A 558 12.19 27.12 15.49
C ASN A 558 11.33 28.22 14.88
N THR A 559 11.82 28.89 13.83
CA THR A 559 11.04 29.90 13.11
C THR A 559 9.91 29.24 12.31
N LEU A 560 10.19 28.13 11.62
CA LEU A 560 9.22 27.39 10.83
C LEU A 560 8.04 26.89 11.69
N PHE A 561 8.29 26.28 12.85
CA PHE A 561 7.25 25.76 13.74
C PHE A 561 6.40 26.85 14.41
N LYS A 562 6.90 28.09 14.49
CA LYS A 562 6.13 29.25 15.00
C LYS A 562 5.14 29.81 14.00
N LEU A 563 5.15 29.35 12.74
CA LEU A 563 4.24 29.87 11.73
C LEU A 563 2.78 29.50 12.07
N PRO A 564 1.82 30.46 11.95
CA PRO A 564 0.42 30.24 12.35
C PRO A 564 -0.28 29.06 11.65
N ILE A 565 0.24 28.65 10.49
CA ILE A 565 -0.27 27.51 9.71
C ILE A 565 -0.14 26.16 10.45
N TRP A 566 0.72 26.06 11.47
CA TRP A 566 0.98 24.83 12.24
C TRP A 566 0.29 24.77 13.60
N LYS A 567 -0.75 25.58 13.80
CA LYS A 567 -1.45 25.75 15.08
C LYS A 567 -2.04 24.47 15.70
N HIS A 568 -2.18 23.38 14.94
CA HIS A 568 -2.76 22.13 15.45
C HIS A 568 -1.71 21.18 16.04
N ILE A 569 -0.42 21.42 15.82
CA ILE A 569 0.65 20.56 16.35
C ILE A 569 0.85 20.87 17.84
N PRO A 570 0.74 19.87 18.75
CA PRO A 570 1.01 20.07 20.17
C PRO A 570 2.45 20.52 20.46
N HIS A 571 2.64 21.41 21.44
CA HIS A 571 3.95 21.98 21.76
C HIS A 571 4.99 20.93 22.20
N ASN A 572 4.57 19.88 22.89
CA ASN A 572 5.44 18.77 23.28
C ASN A 572 5.95 17.98 22.06
N VAL A 573 5.13 17.82 21.02
CA VAL A 573 5.52 17.17 19.75
C VAL A 573 6.52 18.04 19.00
N VAL A 574 6.30 19.36 18.94
CA VAL A 574 7.24 20.32 18.35
C VAL A 574 8.60 20.22 19.03
N LYS A 575 8.63 20.21 20.37
CA LYS A 575 9.87 20.07 21.15
C LYS A 575 10.60 18.77 20.81
N LYS A 576 9.91 17.63 20.79
CA LYS A 576 10.51 16.33 20.45
C LYS A 576 11.11 16.27 19.03
N ILE A 577 10.45 16.86 18.04
CA ILE A 577 10.97 16.91 16.67
C ILE A 577 12.22 17.80 16.59
N LEU A 578 12.26 18.88 17.36
CA LEU A 578 13.42 19.78 17.40
C LEU A 578 14.61 19.22 18.20
N ASP A 579 14.33 18.39 19.22
CA ASP A 579 15.33 17.67 20.03
C ASP A 579 15.92 16.44 19.30
N THR A 580 15.51 16.18 18.06
CA THR A 580 16.16 15.16 17.22
C THR A 580 17.40 15.81 16.60
N GLU A 581 18.58 15.54 17.17
CA GLU A 581 19.85 15.85 16.50
C GLU A 581 19.83 15.23 15.09
N LEU A 582 19.84 16.09 14.07
CA LEU A 582 20.13 15.74 12.67
C LEU A 582 21.64 15.66 12.46
#